data_AF-A0A7L1H175-F1
#
_entry.id   AF-A0A7L1H175-F1
#
_cell.length_a   1.000
_cell.length_b   1.000
_cell.length_c   1.000
_cell.angle_alpha   90.00
_cell.angle_beta   90.00
_cell.angle_gamma   90.00
#
_symmetry.space_group_name_H-M   'P 1'
#
loop_
_entity.id
_entity.type
_entity.pdbx_description
1 polymer ?
#
loop_
_entity_poly.entity_id
_entity_poly.type
_entity_poly.pdbx_seq_one_letter_code
_entity_poly.pdbx_strand_id
1 'polypeptide(L)'
;LGYGFCHLPSSPGCHSVTCVTWRPLGTPGERLRRLFLGGGPQLLPPEVPNLSTEPSQRCRLSTQAGGRVWLQLGVILRNFSPHGVLC
;
A
#
# COMPACT_ATOMS: atom_id res chain seq x y z
N LEU A 1 5.25 -10.47 0.31
CA LEU A 1 4.71 -9.21 0.84
C LEU A 1 4.73 -8.18 -0.29
N GLY A 2 3.61 -7.49 -0.51
CA GLY A 2 3.47 -6.42 -1.49
C GLY A 2 3.29 -5.08 -0.80
N TYR A 3 3.67 -4.00 -1.45
CA TYR A 3 3.59 -2.63 -0.99
C TYR A 3 2.60 -1.88 -1.84
N GLY A 4 1.90 -0.92 -1.26
CA GLY A 4 0.95 -0.08 -1.97
C GLY A 4 0.76 1.20 -1.17
N PHE A 5 0.30 2.24 -1.86
CA PHE A 5 -0.14 3.44 -1.19
C PHE A 5 -1.50 3.84 -1.75
N CYS A 6 -2.31 4.43 -0.89
CA CYS A 6 -3.57 5.04 -1.26
C CYS A 6 -3.72 6.33 -0.46
N HIS A 7 -4.32 7.34 -1.07
CA HIS A 7 -4.66 8.56 -0.35
C HIS A 7 -5.90 8.32 0.50
N LEU A 8 -5.86 8.84 1.72
CA LEU A 8 -7.02 8.81 2.62
C LEU A 8 -7.97 9.98 2.28
N PRO A 9 -9.28 9.73 2.24
CA PRO A 9 -10.25 10.80 2.04
C PRO A 9 -10.25 11.73 3.26
N SER A 10 -10.30 13.03 2.99
CA SER A 10 -10.33 14.09 4.01
C SER A 10 -11.76 14.49 4.42
N SER A 11 -12.77 13.74 3.98
CA SER A 11 -14.17 13.94 4.34
C SER A 11 -14.62 12.88 5.35
N PRO A 12 -15.45 13.24 6.34
CA PRO A 12 -15.96 12.27 7.29
C PRO A 12 -16.95 11.33 6.58
N GLY A 13 -16.99 10.07 7.01
CA GLY A 13 -17.91 9.06 6.47
C GLY A 13 -17.23 7.75 6.09
N CYS A 14 -18.02 6.85 5.48
CA CYS A 14 -17.57 5.55 5.01
C CYS A 14 -17.13 5.62 3.55
N HIS A 15 -15.86 5.31 3.29
CA HIS A 15 -15.25 5.40 1.97
C HIS A 15 -14.71 4.05 1.53
N SER A 16 -14.94 3.70 0.28
CA SER A 16 -14.32 2.53 -0.36
C SER A 16 -13.07 2.97 -1.11
N VAL A 17 -11.89 2.55 -0.64
CA VAL A 17 -10.60 2.88 -1.23
C VAL A 17 -9.98 1.62 -1.81
N THR A 18 -9.53 1.72 -3.07
CA THR A 18 -8.82 0.63 -3.74
C THR A 18 -7.33 0.95 -3.74
N CYS A 19 -6.54 0.14 -3.03
CA CYS A 19 -5.09 0.26 -2.99
C CYS A 19 -4.47 -0.73 -3.98
N VAL A 20 -3.75 -0.22 -4.98
CA VAL A 20 -3.01 -1.05 -5.94
C VAL A 20 -1.66 -1.41 -5.32
N THR A 21 -1.39 -2.71 -5.19
CA THR A 21 -0.15 -3.19 -4.61
C THR A 21 0.83 -3.64 -5.69
N TRP A 22 2.10 -3.45 -5.42
CA TRP A 22 3.25 -3.80 -6.24
C TRP A 22 4.31 -4.44 -5.34
N ARG A 23 5.24 -5.17 -5.93
CA ARG A 23 6.34 -5.79 -5.19
C ARG A 23 7.63 -5.76 -6.00
N PRO A 24 8.80 -5.62 -5.37
CA PRO A 24 10.06 -5.73 -6.08
C PRO A 24 10.24 -7.15 -6.63
N LEU A 25 10.58 -7.21 -7.90
CA LEU A 25 10.94 -8.41 -8.63
C LEU A 25 12.40 -8.71 -8.26
N GLY A 26 12.60 -9.63 -7.32
CA GLY A 26 13.93 -10.14 -7.00
C GLY A 26 14.54 -10.91 -8.17
N THR A 27 15.77 -11.35 -7.99
CA THR A 27 16.47 -12.23 -8.92
C THR A 27 15.68 -13.54 -9.16
N PRO A 28 15.89 -14.24 -10.29
CA PRO A 28 15.20 -15.51 -10.57
C PRO A 28 15.34 -16.55 -9.46
N GLY A 29 16.52 -16.63 -8.81
CA GLY A 29 16.76 -17.51 -7.68
C GLY A 29 15.94 -17.16 -6.43
N GLU A 30 15.79 -15.87 -6.12
CA GLU A 30 14.93 -15.40 -5.03
C GLU A 30 13.45 -15.63 -5.32
N ARG A 31 13.05 -15.58 -6.60
CA ARG A 31 11.68 -15.92 -7.02
C ARG A 31 11.38 -17.40 -6.74
N LEU A 32 12.32 -18.29 -7.05
CA LEU A 32 12.18 -19.73 -6.80
C LEU A 32 12.14 -20.00 -5.28
N ARG A 33 13.07 -19.42 -4.52
CA ARG A 33 13.09 -19.54 -3.05
C ARG A 33 11.79 -19.03 -2.41
N ARG A 34 11.22 -17.93 -2.89
CA ARG A 34 9.91 -17.43 -2.45
C ARG A 34 8.79 -18.44 -2.63
N LEU A 35 8.74 -19.09 -3.80
CA LEU A 35 7.68 -20.05 -4.16
C LEU A 35 7.70 -21.29 -3.26
N PHE A 36 8.89 -21.74 -2.85
CA PHE A 36 9.05 -23.01 -2.14
C PHE A 36 9.31 -22.88 -0.64
N LEU A 37 10.01 -21.83 -0.20
CA LEU A 37 10.49 -21.69 1.19
C LEU A 37 9.81 -20.54 1.95
N GLY A 38 9.08 -19.68 1.25
CA GLY A 38 8.60 -18.42 1.80
C GLY A 38 9.74 -17.42 2.04
N GLY A 39 9.43 -16.13 1.92
CA GLY A 39 10.40 -15.05 2.09
C GLY A 39 11.11 -14.63 0.81
N GLY A 40 11.30 -13.32 0.64
CA GLY A 40 12.16 -12.74 -0.40
C GLY A 40 12.22 -11.21 -0.24
N PRO A 41 12.80 -10.47 -1.19
CA PRO A 41 13.24 -9.08 -0.98
C PRO A 41 12.16 -8.20 -0.35
N GLN A 42 12.46 -7.73 0.85
CA GLN A 42 11.66 -6.78 1.60
C GLN A 42 12.35 -5.41 1.47
N LEU A 43 11.58 -4.39 1.14
CA LEU A 43 12.07 -3.02 1.19
C LEU A 43 12.37 -2.66 2.65
N LEU A 44 13.52 -2.04 2.87
CA LEU A 44 13.87 -1.52 4.19
C LEU A 44 12.89 -0.40 4.56
N PRO A 45 12.47 -0.29 5.84
CA PRO A 45 11.52 0.71 6.31
C PRO A 45 11.74 2.16 5.80
N PRO A 46 12.97 2.70 5.72
CA PRO A 46 13.21 4.05 5.21
C PRO A 46 12.96 4.23 3.70
N GLU A 47 12.98 3.15 2.91
CA GLU A 47 12.85 3.22 1.45
C GLU A 47 11.39 3.13 0.98
N VAL A 48 10.52 2.54 1.80
CA VAL A 48 9.11 2.29 1.47
C VAL A 48 8.33 3.59 1.19
N PRO A 49 8.41 4.66 2.01
CA PRO A 49 7.65 5.89 1.76
C PRO A 49 8.08 6.58 0.47
N ASN A 50 9.40 6.65 0.23
CA ASN A 50 9.98 7.31 -0.94
C ASN A 50 9.57 6.60 -2.23
N LEU A 51 9.72 5.28 -2.31
CA LEU A 51 9.32 4.53 -3.51
C LEU A 51 7.79 4.41 -3.71
N SER A 52 7.04 4.49 -2.62
CA SER A 52 5.58 4.46 -2.72
C SER A 52 5.05 5.77 -3.29
N THR A 53 5.58 6.90 -2.83
CA THR A 53 5.06 8.24 -3.17
C THR A 53 5.67 8.80 -4.45
N GLU A 54 6.94 8.48 -4.73
CA GLU A 54 7.69 9.05 -5.86
C GLU A 54 7.87 8.03 -7.00
N PRO A 55 7.19 8.23 -8.16
CA PRO A 55 7.27 7.28 -9.28
C PRO A 55 8.67 7.17 -9.89
N SER A 56 9.46 8.25 -9.90
CA SER A 56 10.79 8.31 -10.51
C SER A 56 11.82 7.41 -9.79
N GLN A 57 11.65 7.18 -8.48
CA GLN A 57 12.42 6.23 -7.70
C GLN A 57 11.95 4.80 -7.98
N ARG A 58 10.63 4.60 -8.06
CA ARG A 58 10.04 3.28 -8.32
C ARG A 58 10.41 2.72 -9.68
N CYS A 59 10.45 3.53 -10.73
CA CYS A 59 10.78 3.09 -12.09
C CYS A 59 12.20 2.50 -12.21
N ARG A 60 13.07 2.74 -11.23
CA ARG A 60 14.43 2.17 -11.17
C ARG A 60 14.43 0.74 -10.63
N LEU A 61 13.34 0.29 -10.02
CA LEU A 61 13.18 -1.08 -9.55
C LEU A 61 12.38 -1.90 -10.57
N SER A 62 12.85 -3.13 -10.80
CA SER A 62 11.99 -4.13 -11.43
C SER A 62 10.87 -4.48 -10.47
N THR A 63 9.62 -4.26 -10.85
CA THR A 63 8.45 -4.49 -9.98
C THR A 63 7.42 -5.37 -10.68
N GLN A 64 6.59 -6.06 -9.89
CA GLN A 64 5.44 -6.82 -10.37
C GLN A 64 4.17 -6.34 -9.68
N ALA A 65 3.06 -6.33 -10.41
CA ALA A 65 1.74 -6.13 -9.81
C ALA A 65 1.45 -7.23 -8.78
N GLY A 66 1.05 -6.82 -7.57
CA GLY A 66 0.71 -7.69 -6.44
C GLY A 66 -0.79 -7.93 -6.26
N GLY A 67 -1.62 -7.21 -7.02
CA GLY A 67 -3.09 -7.24 -6.91
C GLY A 67 -3.66 -5.93 -6.35
N ARG A 68 -4.97 -5.92 -6.10
CA ARG A 68 -5.70 -4.79 -5.53
C ARG A 68 -6.27 -5.17 -4.18
N VAL A 69 -6.12 -4.29 -3.20
CA VAL A 69 -6.72 -4.42 -1.87
C VAL A 69 -7.87 -3.44 -1.80
N TRP A 70 -9.06 -3.96 -1.50
CA TRP A 70 -10.26 -3.16 -1.29
C TRP A 70 -10.38 -2.89 0.20
N LEU A 71 -10.40 -1.61 0.56
CA LEU A 71 -10.46 -1.15 1.94
C LEU A 71 -11.76 -0.36 2.14
N GLN A 72 -12.52 -0.69 3.17
CA GLN A 72 -13.60 0.16 3.66
C GLN A 72 -13.07 0.94 4.86
N LEU A 73 -13.06 2.26 4.76
CA LEU A 73 -12.54 3.15 5.80
C LEU A 73 -13.65 4.06 6.33
N GLY A 74 -13.88 4.01 7.64
CA GLY A 74 -14.64 5.02 8.37
C GLY A 74 -13.70 6.14 8.80
N VAL A 75 -13.82 7.31 8.18
CA VAL A 75 -12.99 8.47 8.53
C VAL A 75 -13.72 9.36 9.53
N ILE A 76 -13.07 9.59 10.67
CA ILE A 76 -13.59 10.39 11.79
C ILE A 76 -12.69 11.63 11.98
N LEU A 77 -13.14 12.82 11.56
CA LEU A 77 -12.41 14.11 11.68
C LEU A 77 -12.75 14.91 12.95
N ARG A 78 -11.76 15.52 13.62
CA ARG A 78 -12.02 16.34 14.81
C ARG A 78 -13.04 17.47 14.54
N ASN A 79 -13.88 17.79 15.54
CA ASN A 79 -15.05 18.70 15.50
C ASN A 79 -16.38 18.08 15.01
N PHE A 80 -16.79 16.95 15.61
CA PHE A 80 -18.00 16.18 15.27
C PHE A 80 -19.34 16.77 15.73
N SER A 81 -19.32 17.69 16.70
CA SER A 81 -20.53 18.20 17.36
C SER A 81 -21.61 18.72 16.38
N PRO A 82 -21.28 19.41 15.26
CA PRO A 82 -22.29 19.93 14.35
C PRO A 82 -22.76 18.93 13.26
N HIS A 83 -22.24 17.70 13.17
CA HIS A 83 -22.47 16.81 12.01
C HIS A 83 -23.12 15.45 12.33
N GLY A 84 -23.65 15.27 13.55
CA GLY A 84 -24.66 14.23 13.83
C GLY A 84 -24.19 12.77 13.77
N VAL A 85 -22.90 12.49 13.79
CA VAL A 85 -22.38 11.11 13.83
C VAL A 85 -22.26 10.68 15.30
N LEU A 86 -23.22 9.88 15.76
CA LEU A 86 -23.20 9.23 17.07
C LEU A 86 -22.28 8.00 17.02
N CYS A 87 -21.41 7.88 18.02
CA CYS A 87 -20.51 6.76 18.24
C CYS A 87 -21.27 5.46 18.48
#